data_AF-G5B7E6-F1
#
_entry.id   AF-G5B7E6-F1
#
_cell.length_a   1.000
_cell.length_b   1.000
_cell.length_c   1.000
_cell.angle_alpha   90.00
_cell.angle_beta   90.00
_cell.angle_gamma   90.00
#
_symmetry.space_group_name_H-M   'P 1'
#
loop_
_entity.id
_entity.type
_entity.pdbx_description
1 polymer ?
#
loop_
_entity_poly.entity_id
_entity_poly.type
_entity_poly.pdbx_seq_one_letter_code
_entity_poly.pdbx_strand_id
1 'polypeptide(L)'
;MFSQLKVNVMLSSMEAWSDQNKIPTNGDADDVLKRFLSWKENVLFQRSHDMAYLLIYRDHPDYVGAAYHGMACNPKFAVGIALYPKTITIEAFSVILVQLLGINLGLTYDNIYNCHCPGTTCIMNPEAM
;
A
#
# COMPACT_ATOMS: atom_id res chain seq x y z
N MET A 1 12.31 8.42 1.03
CA MET A 1 11.02 9.08 1.28
C MET A 1 10.68 9.16 2.77
N PHE A 2 10.78 8.08 3.56
CA PHE A 2 10.44 8.08 5.00
C PHE A 2 11.46 8.70 5.98
N SER A 3 12.65 9.10 5.53
CA SER A 3 13.72 9.60 6.42
C SER A 3 13.32 10.81 7.26
N GLN A 4 12.50 11.72 6.71
CA GLN A 4 12.01 12.90 7.42
C GLN A 4 11.07 12.54 8.59
N LEU A 5 10.44 11.37 8.53
CA LEU A 5 9.58 10.83 9.59
C LEU A 5 10.35 9.94 10.59
N LYS A 6 11.68 9.81 10.44
CA LYS A 6 12.52 8.91 11.24
C LYS A 6 12.03 7.45 11.22
N VAL A 7 11.45 7.03 10.10
CA VAL A 7 10.97 5.66 9.87
C VAL A 7 11.88 4.98 8.85
N ASN A 8 12.28 3.74 9.17
CA ASN A 8 13.01 2.86 8.26
C ASN A 8 12.08 1.75 7.78
N VAL A 9 11.93 1.62 6.47
CA VAL A 9 11.18 0.52 5.84
C VAL A 9 12.19 -0.50 5.36
N MET A 10 12.08 -1.72 5.87
CA MET A 10 12.94 -2.85 5.50
C MET A 10 12.08 -3.98 4.96
N LEU A 11 12.45 -4.53 3.80
CA LEU A 11 11.82 -5.73 3.26
C LEU A 11 12.33 -6.96 4.03
N SER A 12 11.50 -7.51 4.91
CA SER A 12 11.84 -8.71 5.68
C SER A 12 11.64 -10.00 4.88
N SER A 13 10.63 -10.04 4.02
CA SER A 13 10.27 -11.21 3.22
C SER A 13 9.50 -10.83 1.96
N MET A 14 9.56 -11.68 0.95
CA MET A 14 8.85 -11.53 -0.32
C MET A 14 8.33 -12.90 -0.76
N GLU A 15 7.09 -12.94 -1.26
CA GLU A 15 6.48 -14.12 -1.86
C GLU A 15 5.95 -13.75 -3.24
N ALA A 16 6.22 -14.59 -4.24
CA ALA A 16 5.71 -14.43 -5.59
C ALA A 16 4.72 -15.56 -5.89
N TRP A 17 3.49 -15.20 -6.28
CA TRP A 17 2.46 -16.15 -6.67
C TRP A 17 2.60 -16.51 -8.16
N SER A 18 3.62 -17.30 -8.50
CA SER A 18 3.96 -17.64 -9.89
C SER A 18 2.94 -18.53 -10.58
N ASP A 19 2.37 -19.49 -9.85
CA ASP A 19 1.52 -20.53 -10.44
C ASP A 19 0.08 -20.06 -10.56
N GLN A 20 -0.46 -19.52 -9.47
CA GLN A 20 -1.81 -19.00 -9.36
C GLN A 20 -1.95 -18.04 -8.17
N ASN A 21 -2.85 -17.08 -8.31
CA ASN A 21 -3.20 -16.17 -7.23
C ASN A 21 -3.81 -16.94 -6.05
N LYS A 22 -3.35 -16.66 -4.83
CA LYS A 22 -3.88 -17.32 -3.62
C LYS A 22 -5.23 -16.76 -3.18
N ILE A 23 -5.61 -15.59 -3.70
CA ILE A 23 -6.92 -14.96 -3.50
C ILE A 23 -7.46 -14.41 -4.83
N PRO A 24 -8.78 -14.24 -4.98
CA PRO A 24 -9.36 -13.49 -6.10
C PRO A 24 -8.96 -12.01 -6.04
N THR A 25 -8.29 -11.53 -7.09
CA THR A 25 -7.75 -10.15 -7.24
C THR A 25 -8.65 -9.22 -8.07
N ASN A 26 -9.87 -9.66 -8.40
CA ASN A 26 -10.88 -8.91 -9.15
C ASN A 26 -11.77 -8.06 -8.22
N GLY A 27 -12.35 -7.00 -8.81
CA GLY A 27 -13.24 -6.07 -8.12
C GLY A 27 -12.52 -4.84 -7.57
N ASP A 28 -13.19 -4.17 -6.65
CA ASP A 28 -12.73 -2.97 -5.95
C ASP A 28 -11.52 -3.23 -5.06
N ALA A 29 -10.69 -2.20 -4.83
CA ALA A 29 -9.49 -2.31 -4.02
C ALA A 29 -9.79 -2.71 -2.56
N ASP A 30 -10.85 -2.20 -1.96
CA ASP A 30 -11.22 -2.53 -0.57
C ASP A 30 -11.67 -3.99 -0.43
N ASP A 31 -12.34 -4.53 -1.43
CA ASP A 31 -12.77 -5.93 -1.42
C ASP A 31 -11.58 -6.89 -1.57
N VAL A 32 -10.61 -6.54 -2.40
CA VAL A 32 -9.35 -7.29 -2.51
C VAL A 32 -8.54 -7.18 -1.21
N LEU A 33 -8.50 -6.01 -0.57
CA LEU A 33 -7.84 -5.80 0.72
C LEU A 33 -8.45 -6.70 1.81
N LYS A 34 -9.78 -6.81 1.90
CA LYS A 34 -10.45 -7.70 2.86
C LYS A 34 -10.10 -9.17 2.63
N ARG A 35 -10.03 -9.61 1.38
CA ARG A 35 -9.61 -10.99 1.04
C ARG A 35 -8.14 -11.23 1.40
N PHE A 36 -7.28 -10.25 1.14
CA PHE A 36 -5.87 -10.33 1.48
C PHE A 36 -5.64 -10.36 3.00
N LEU A 37 -6.41 -9.56 3.76
CA LEU A 37 -6.44 -9.62 5.22
C LEU A 37 -6.75 -11.03 5.70
N SER A 38 -7.84 -11.63 5.21
CA SER A 38 -8.23 -13.00 5.59
C SER A 38 -7.18 -14.04 5.22
N TRP A 39 -6.53 -13.90 4.06
CA TRP A 39 -5.42 -14.78 3.67
C TRP A 39 -4.20 -14.63 4.59
N LYS A 40 -3.80 -13.39 4.92
CA LYS A 40 -2.69 -13.12 5.85
C LYS A 40 -2.94 -13.78 7.21
N GLU A 41 -4.15 -13.65 7.76
CA GLU A 41 -4.49 -14.24 9.06
C GLU A 41 -4.31 -15.77 9.07
N ASN A 42 -4.65 -16.44 7.97
CA ASN A 42 -4.56 -17.89 7.87
C ASN A 42 -3.14 -18.41 7.57
N VAL A 43 -2.35 -17.67 6.79
CA VAL A 43 -1.07 -18.15 6.25
C VAL A 43 0.15 -17.55 6.95
N LEU A 44 0.07 -16.29 7.38
CA LEU A 44 1.20 -15.52 7.93
C LEU A 44 1.06 -15.24 9.43
N PHE A 45 0.29 -16.07 10.15
CA PHE A 45 0.02 -15.88 11.59
C PHE A 45 1.30 -15.71 12.44
N GLN A 46 2.38 -16.42 12.11
CA GLN A 46 3.66 -16.32 12.81
C GLN A 46 4.44 -15.02 12.53
N ARG A 47 4.10 -14.27 11.48
CA ARG A 47 4.69 -12.96 11.13
C ARG A 47 3.73 -11.82 11.44
N SER A 48 2.98 -11.94 12.53
CA SER A 48 1.88 -11.03 12.88
C SER A 48 2.33 -9.56 13.00
N HIS A 49 3.56 -9.30 13.44
CA HIS A 49 4.07 -7.93 13.60
C HIS A 49 4.52 -7.26 12.30
N ASP A 50 4.72 -8.02 11.21
CA ASP A 50 5.19 -7.48 9.94
C ASP A 50 4.01 -6.88 9.16
N MET A 51 4.22 -5.70 8.57
CA MET A 51 3.28 -5.12 7.63
C MET A 51 3.39 -5.84 6.28
N ALA A 52 2.26 -6.28 5.72
CA ALA A 52 2.27 -7.02 4.46
C ALA A 52 1.63 -6.21 3.33
N TYR A 53 2.24 -6.22 2.15
CA TYR A 53 1.71 -5.58 0.95
C TYR A 53 1.52 -6.61 -0.16
N LEU A 54 0.34 -6.55 -0.79
CA LEU A 54 0.08 -7.27 -2.03
C LEU A 54 0.20 -6.32 -3.22
N LEU A 55 1.15 -6.59 -4.12
CA LEU A 55 1.33 -5.83 -5.35
C LEU A 55 0.66 -6.58 -6.49
N ILE A 56 -0.25 -5.92 -7.22
CA ILE A 56 -1.07 -6.57 -8.24
C ILE A 56 -0.96 -5.78 -9.54
N TYR A 57 -0.61 -6.44 -10.63
CA TYR A 57 -0.70 -5.84 -11.96
C TYR A 57 -2.16 -5.78 -12.44
N ARG A 58 -2.59 -4.62 -12.93
CA ARG A 58 -3.90 -4.44 -13.58
C ARG A 58 -3.76 -3.39 -14.67
N ASP A 59 -4.13 -3.70 -15.90
CA ASP A 59 -3.90 -2.79 -17.05
C ASP A 59 -4.55 -1.40 -16.86
N HIS A 60 -5.81 -1.38 -16.42
CA HIS A 60 -6.61 -0.15 -16.24
C HIS A 60 -7.34 -0.21 -14.89
N PRO A 61 -6.67 0.12 -13.78
CA PRO A 61 -7.30 0.13 -12.48
C PRO A 61 -8.02 1.47 -12.22
N ASP A 62 -9.22 1.42 -11.64
CA ASP A 62 -9.95 2.62 -11.19
C ASP A 62 -9.34 3.25 -9.92
N TYR A 63 -8.50 2.50 -9.23
CA TYR A 63 -7.87 2.86 -7.96
C TYR A 63 -6.40 2.45 -7.96
N VAL A 64 -5.54 3.14 -7.22
CA VAL A 64 -4.12 2.78 -7.12
C VAL A 64 -3.80 1.80 -5.98
N GLY A 65 -4.74 1.59 -5.06
CA GLY A 65 -4.56 0.69 -3.92
C GLY A 65 -5.53 0.98 -2.78
N ALA A 66 -5.36 0.24 -1.69
CA ALA A 66 -6.13 0.40 -0.46
C ALA A 66 -5.30 -0.04 0.76
N ALA A 67 -5.51 0.60 1.91
CA ALA A 67 -4.80 0.34 3.16
C ALA A 67 -5.67 0.73 4.37
N TYR A 68 -5.45 0.13 5.53
CA TYR A 68 -6.19 0.47 6.75
C TYR A 68 -5.53 1.63 7.50
N HIS A 69 -6.21 2.76 7.57
CA HIS A 69 -5.67 3.97 8.21
C HIS A 69 -5.26 3.74 9.68
N GLY A 70 -4.02 4.12 10.01
CA GLY A 70 -3.49 4.08 11.38
C GLY A 70 -3.32 2.67 11.98
N MET A 71 -3.33 1.63 11.15
CA MET A 71 -3.22 0.24 11.60
C MET A 71 -1.80 -0.33 11.53
N ALA A 72 -0.78 0.53 11.42
CA ALA A 72 0.61 0.12 11.60
C ALA A 72 0.78 -0.65 12.92
N CYS A 73 1.55 -1.73 12.88
CA CYS A 73 1.79 -2.65 14.00
C CYS A 73 0.56 -3.43 14.50
N ASN A 74 -0.65 -3.18 13.98
CA ASN A 74 -1.80 -4.00 14.30
C ASN A 74 -1.61 -5.39 13.66
N PRO A 75 -1.62 -6.49 14.45
CA PRO A 75 -1.24 -7.80 13.95
C PRO A 75 -2.18 -8.32 12.85
N LYS A 76 -3.43 -7.85 12.88
CA LYS A 76 -4.45 -8.15 11.90
C LYS A 76 -4.39 -7.14 10.76
N PHE A 77 -4.55 -5.86 11.07
CA PHE A 77 -4.86 -4.82 10.08
C PHE A 77 -3.63 -4.13 9.45
N ALA A 78 -2.39 -4.49 9.81
CA ALA A 78 -1.18 -3.99 9.16
C ALA A 78 -1.00 -4.64 7.77
N VAL A 79 -1.88 -4.29 6.83
CA VAL A 79 -1.89 -4.74 5.44
C VAL A 79 -2.22 -3.61 4.49
N GLY A 80 -1.77 -3.73 3.24
CA GLY A 80 -2.17 -2.87 2.14
C GLY A 80 -2.12 -3.61 0.82
N ILE A 81 -2.81 -3.09 -0.19
CA ILE A 81 -2.67 -3.54 -1.56
C ILE A 81 -2.32 -2.36 -2.45
N ALA A 82 -1.45 -2.57 -3.44
CA ALA A 82 -1.09 -1.58 -4.44
C ALA A 82 -1.30 -2.16 -5.84
N LEU A 83 -2.03 -1.43 -6.67
CA LEU A 83 -2.33 -1.80 -8.05
C LEU A 83 -1.30 -1.12 -8.96
N TYR A 84 -0.55 -1.91 -9.72
CA TYR A 84 0.45 -1.44 -10.67
C TYR A 84 -0.17 -1.37 -12.07
N PRO A 85 -0.48 -0.15 -12.59
CA PRO A 85 -0.96 0.03 -13.95
C PRO A 85 0.16 -0.04 -14.98
N LYS A 86 -0.19 -0.45 -16.19
CA LYS A 86 0.73 -0.53 -17.34
C LYS A 86 1.35 0.81 -17.72
N THR A 87 0.66 1.90 -17.43
CA THR A 87 0.98 3.26 -17.91
C THR A 87 1.98 4.01 -17.03
N ILE A 88 2.31 3.52 -15.83
CA ILE A 88 3.18 4.25 -14.89
C ILE A 88 4.54 3.58 -14.73
N THR A 89 5.53 4.41 -14.39
CA THR A 89 6.88 3.94 -14.10
C THR A 89 6.99 3.35 -12.69
N ILE A 90 8.10 2.66 -12.41
CA ILE A 90 8.37 2.11 -11.07
C ILE A 90 8.55 3.23 -10.04
N GLU A 91 9.11 4.37 -10.46
CA GLU A 91 9.28 5.55 -9.60
C GLU A 91 7.92 6.12 -9.18
N ALA A 92 6.99 6.29 -10.11
CA ALA A 92 5.63 6.71 -9.80
C ALA A 92 4.91 5.69 -8.90
N PHE A 93 5.07 4.39 -9.18
CA PHE A 93 4.52 3.33 -8.33
C PHE A 93 5.11 3.34 -6.91
N SER A 94 6.38 3.74 -6.75
CA SER A 94 6.99 3.89 -5.43
C SER A 94 6.30 4.99 -4.60
N VAL A 95 5.80 6.05 -5.24
CA VAL A 95 5.02 7.11 -4.57
C VAL A 95 3.72 6.55 -4.03
N ILE A 96 2.98 5.78 -4.83
CA ILE A 96 1.74 5.09 -4.41
C ILE A 96 2.01 4.19 -3.21
N LEU A 97 3.08 3.37 -3.26
CA LEU A 97 3.41 2.48 -2.16
C LEU A 97 3.73 3.26 -0.87
N VAL A 98 4.44 4.38 -0.98
CA VAL A 98 4.75 5.26 0.16
C VAL A 98 3.49 5.94 0.70
N GLN A 99 2.56 6.37 -0.15
CA GLN A 99 1.27 6.93 0.29
C GLN A 99 0.48 5.90 1.11
N LEU A 100 0.35 4.68 0.62
CA LEU A 100 -0.37 3.60 1.30
C LEU A 100 0.31 3.24 2.64
N LEU A 101 1.63 3.20 2.67
CA LEU A 101 2.41 3.03 3.90
C LEU A 101 2.17 4.19 4.88
N GLY A 102 2.12 5.42 4.37
CA GLY A 102 1.75 6.61 5.13
C GLY A 102 0.36 6.50 5.76
N ILE A 103 -0.64 6.03 4.99
CA ILE A 103 -1.99 5.78 5.47
C ILE A 103 -1.98 4.75 6.61
N ASN A 104 -1.27 3.63 6.45
CA ASN A 104 -1.12 2.65 7.52
C ASN A 104 -0.46 3.27 8.78
N LEU A 105 0.49 4.19 8.61
CA LEU A 105 1.12 4.95 9.71
C LEU A 105 0.20 6.04 10.32
N GLY A 106 -0.98 6.28 9.74
CA GLY A 106 -1.96 7.26 10.24
C GLY A 106 -1.88 8.64 9.59
N LEU A 107 -1.19 8.76 8.45
CA LEU A 107 -1.26 9.95 7.61
C LEU A 107 -2.54 9.94 6.78
N THR A 108 -3.08 11.12 6.52
CA THR A 108 -4.16 11.30 5.55
C THR A 108 -3.61 11.94 4.28
N TYR A 109 -4.39 11.90 3.20
CA TYR A 109 -4.08 12.74 2.05
C TYR A 109 -4.05 14.22 2.44
N ASP A 110 -3.15 14.96 1.80
CA ASP A 110 -2.97 16.39 1.98
C ASP A 110 -4.21 17.14 1.49
N ASN A 111 -4.58 18.20 2.21
CA ASN A 111 -5.51 19.18 1.68
C ASN A 111 -4.72 20.09 0.73
N ILE A 112 -4.97 19.97 -0.58
CA ILE A 112 -4.24 20.67 -1.64
C ILE A 112 -4.22 22.21 -1.50
N TYR A 113 -5.14 22.79 -0.72
CA TYR A 113 -5.20 24.23 -0.50
C TYR A 113 -4.41 24.71 0.72
N ASN A 114 -4.13 23.82 1.69
CA ASN A 114 -3.62 24.20 3.01
C ASN A 114 -2.34 23.46 3.41
N CYS A 115 -1.97 22.40 2.69
CA CYS A 115 -0.77 21.60 2.94
C CYS A 115 0.31 21.97 1.93
N HIS A 116 1.52 22.22 2.42
CA HIS A 116 2.66 22.60 1.59
C HIS A 116 3.90 21.80 1.98
N CYS A 117 4.74 21.55 0.99
CA CYS A 117 6.05 20.93 1.17
C CYS A 117 7.07 21.65 0.28
N PRO A 118 8.38 21.47 0.51
CA PRO A 118 9.41 22.12 -0.29
C PRO A 118 9.47 21.67 -1.77
N GLY A 119 8.88 20.51 -2.09
CA GLY A 119 8.80 20.00 -3.45
C GLY A 119 7.63 20.58 -4.25
N THR A 120 7.57 20.27 -5.54
CA THR A 120 6.44 20.69 -6.41
C THR A 120 5.14 20.00 -6.04
N THR A 121 5.21 18.73 -5.65
CA THR A 121 4.06 17.91 -5.23
C THR A 121 4.45 17.14 -3.97
N CYS A 122 3.58 17.20 -2.96
CA CYS A 122 3.78 16.46 -1.72
C CYS A 122 3.40 15.00 -1.92
N ILE A 123 4.08 14.09 -1.21
CA ILE A 123 3.85 12.65 -1.35
C ILE A 123 2.39 12.31 -1.04
N MET A 124 1.80 12.92 0.00
CA MET A 124 0.41 12.65 0.38
C MET A 124 -0.60 13.48 -0.44
N ASN A 125 -0.22 14.14 -1.53
CA ASN A 125 -1.20 14.74 -2.45
C ASN A 125 -1.96 13.61 -3.19
N PRO A 126 -3.31 13.62 -3.24
CA PRO A 126 -4.11 12.63 -3.96
C PRO A 126 -3.72 12.40 -5.43
N GLU A 127 -3.17 13.43 -6.07
CA GLU A 127 -2.77 13.43 -7.48
C GLU A 127 -1.25 13.27 -7.66
N ALA A 128 -0.51 12.85 -6.61
CA ALA A 128 0.93 12.68 -6.70
C ALA A 128 1.32 11.44 -7.52
N MET A 129 1.35 11.58 -8.86
CA MET A 129 1.76 10.55 -9.82
C MET A 129 2.27 11.19 -11.12
#